data_AF-A0A4W5RDF2-F1
#
_entry.id   AF-A0A4W5RDF2-F1
#
_cell.length_a   1.000
_cell.length_b   1.000
_cell.length_c   1.000
_cell.angle_alpha   90.00
_cell.angle_beta   90.00
_cell.angle_gamma   90.00
#
_symmetry.space_group_name_H-M   'P 1'
#
loop_
_entity.id
_entity.type
_entity.pdbx_description
1 polymer ?
#
loop_
_entity_poly.entity_id
_entity_poly.type
_entity_poly.pdbx_seq_one_letter_code
_entity_poly.pdbx_strand_id
1 'polypeptide(L)'
;MYLLGYPLKPMVKTKTIELIDFEKLPSGQNATVAVMRYSAYDIEDALILNKASLDRGFGRCLVYKKAKCTLRLYTNQTFDKVMGPASCKPIWRHSILDADSICCPGE
;
A
#
# COMPACT_ATOMS: atom_id res chain seq x y z
N MET A 1 -0.16 -3.40 -5.44
CA MET A 1 0.59 -4.29 -4.53
C MET A 1 0.23 -3.92 -3.11
N TYR A 2 -0.06 -4.91 -2.27
CA TYR A 2 -0.45 -4.72 -0.87
C TYR A 2 0.62 -5.36 0.02
N LEU A 3 1.15 -4.59 0.96
CA LEU A 3 2.05 -5.09 1.98
C LEU A 3 1.48 -4.81 3.36
N LEU A 4 1.75 -5.70 4.32
CA LEU A 4 1.45 -5.48 5.72
C LEU A 4 2.68 -4.87 6.40
N GLY A 5 2.49 -3.87 7.26
CA GLY A 5 3.60 -3.20 7.95
C GLY A 5 4.34 -4.12 8.91
N TYR A 6 3.60 -4.95 9.65
CA TYR A 6 4.16 -5.87 10.64
C TYR A 6 3.55 -7.26 10.48
N PRO A 7 4.02 -8.10 9.55
CA PRO A 7 3.53 -9.47 9.43
C PRO A 7 4.06 -10.34 10.58
N LEU A 8 3.22 -11.21 11.15
CA LEU A 8 3.59 -12.20 12.16
C LEU A 8 3.37 -13.61 11.64
N LYS A 9 4.28 -14.53 12.00
CA LYS A 9 4.12 -15.97 11.73
C LYS A 9 2.88 -16.50 12.47
N PRO A 10 2.12 -17.42 11.87
CA PRO A 10 0.97 -18.03 12.54
C PRO A 10 1.43 -18.85 13.75
N MET A 11 0.74 -18.70 14.90
CA MET A 11 1.06 -19.47 16.11
C MET A 11 0.69 -20.95 15.96
N VAL A 12 -0.45 -21.23 15.33
CA VAL A 12 -0.90 -22.59 15.02
C VAL A 12 -0.68 -22.83 13.53
N LYS A 13 0.10 -23.85 13.20
CA LYS A 13 0.56 -24.13 11.83
C LYS A 13 0.38 -25.60 11.48
N THR A 14 0.18 -25.87 10.19
CA THR A 14 0.14 -27.22 9.62
C THR A 14 1.50 -27.58 9.03
N LYS A 15 1.80 -28.88 8.90
CA LYS A 15 3.07 -29.34 8.27
C LYS A 15 3.24 -28.82 6.85
N THR A 16 2.14 -28.61 6.12
CA THR A 16 2.17 -28.08 4.76
C THR A 16 2.74 -26.67 4.71
N ILE A 17 2.45 -25.81 5.71
CA ILE A 17 3.00 -24.43 5.80
C ILE A 17 4.52 -24.44 5.86
N GLU A 18 5.11 -25.44 6.52
CA GLU A 18 6.56 -25.63 6.60
C GLU A 18 7.13 -26.11 5.26
N LEU A 19 6.44 -27.04 4.58
CA LEU A 19 6.87 -27.55 3.27
C LEU A 19 6.87 -26.48 2.18
N ILE A 20 5.94 -25.52 2.23
CA ILE A 20 5.86 -24.40 1.29
C ILE A 20 6.65 -23.16 1.74
N ASP A 21 7.35 -23.25 2.88
CA ASP A 21 8.14 -22.14 3.44
C ASP A 21 7.35 -20.84 3.73
N PHE A 22 6.03 -20.94 3.94
CA PHE A 22 5.17 -19.76 4.13
C PHE A 22 5.46 -19.00 5.43
N GLU A 23 6.13 -19.63 6.40
CA GLU A 23 6.64 -18.94 7.58
C GLU A 23 7.68 -17.86 7.29
N LYS A 24 8.40 -17.96 6.16
CA LYS A 24 9.41 -16.96 5.78
C LYS A 24 8.74 -15.66 5.33
N LEU A 25 7.55 -15.74 4.75
CA LEU A 25 6.77 -14.61 4.26
C LEU A 25 5.30 -14.72 4.71
N PRO A 26 5.01 -14.53 6.01
CA PRO A 26 3.66 -14.64 6.51
C PRO A 26 2.80 -13.45 6.06
N SER A 27 1.50 -13.70 5.85
CA SER A 27 0.57 -12.71 5.27
C SER A 27 -0.49 -12.21 6.26
N GLY A 28 -0.22 -12.22 7.57
CA GLY A 28 -1.22 -11.87 8.60
C GLY A 28 -0.61 -11.39 9.91
N GLN A 29 -1.47 -11.14 10.91
CA GLN A 29 -1.10 -10.79 12.28
C GLN A 29 -1.87 -11.67 13.26
N ASN A 30 -1.19 -12.10 14.33
CA ASN A 30 -1.87 -12.78 15.43
C ASN A 30 -2.62 -11.74 16.26
N ALA A 31 -3.92 -11.98 16.49
CA ALA A 31 -4.78 -11.10 17.28
C ALA A 31 -5.19 -11.81 18.58
N THR A 32 -5.27 -11.04 19.67
CA THR A 32 -5.95 -11.50 20.90
C THR A 32 -7.44 -11.34 20.71
N VAL A 33 -8.17 -12.46 20.71
CA VAL A 33 -9.62 -12.49 20.43
C VAL A 33 -10.37 -12.80 21.72
N ALA A 34 -11.39 -12.01 22.02
CA ALA A 34 -12.36 -12.28 23.08
C ALA A 34 -13.72 -12.59 22.46
N VAL A 35 -14.31 -13.75 22.80
CA VAL A 35 -15.63 -14.15 22.31
C VAL A 35 -16.66 -13.71 23.35
N MET A 36 -17.31 -12.59 23.09
CA MET A 36 -18.33 -12.00 23.96
C MET A 36 -19.29 -11.16 23.13
N ARG A 37 -20.50 -10.92 23.65
CA ARG A 37 -21.38 -9.90 23.08
C ARG A 37 -21.03 -8.53 23.60
N TYR A 38 -20.83 -7.55 22.71
CA TYR A 38 -20.46 -6.19 23.11
C TYR A 38 -21.19 -5.13 22.29
N SER A 39 -21.94 -4.27 22.98
CA SER A 39 -22.55 -3.03 22.45
C SER A 39 -23.52 -3.18 21.26
N ALA A 40 -23.93 -4.40 20.89
CA ALA A 40 -24.86 -4.69 19.79
C ALA A 40 -24.39 -4.21 18.39
N TYR A 41 -23.12 -3.81 18.26
CA TYR A 41 -22.48 -3.52 16.97
C TYR A 41 -21.80 -4.76 16.36
N ASP A 42 -21.90 -5.89 17.05
CA ASP A 42 -21.39 -7.22 16.71
C ASP A 42 -22.51 -8.15 16.22
N ILE A 43 -23.55 -7.59 15.58
CA ILE A 43 -24.64 -8.35 14.94
C ILE A 43 -24.11 -8.98 13.63
N GLU A 44 -24.59 -10.19 13.33
CA GLU A 44 -24.15 -10.99 12.17
C GLU A 44 -22.63 -11.28 12.21
N ASP A 45 -21.87 -10.81 11.22
CA ASP A 45 -20.43 -11.07 11.05
C ASP A 45 -19.56 -9.86 11.45
N ALA A 46 -20.14 -8.86 12.13
CA ALA A 46 -19.43 -7.66 12.51
C ALA A 46 -18.42 -7.93 13.64
N LEU A 47 -17.24 -7.29 13.52
CA LEU A 47 -16.15 -7.39 14.49
C LEU A 47 -15.87 -6.02 15.10
N ILE A 48 -15.66 -6.01 16.42
CA ILE A 48 -15.28 -4.80 17.15
C ILE A 48 -13.78 -4.83 17.40
N LEU A 49 -13.07 -3.81 16.93
CA LEU A 49 -11.61 -3.70 17.05
C LEU A 49 -11.21 -2.66 18.10
N ASN A 50 -10.13 -2.93 18.82
CA ASN A 50 -9.57 -1.99 19.79
C ASN A 50 -8.83 -0.85 19.07
N LYS A 51 -9.33 0.38 19.22
CA LYS A 51 -8.69 1.59 18.67
C LYS A 51 -7.23 1.73 19.09
N ALA A 52 -6.91 1.46 20.36
CA ALA A 52 -5.55 1.59 20.85
C ALA A 52 -4.59 0.56 20.21
N SER A 53 -5.10 -0.57 19.72
CA SER A 53 -4.28 -1.54 18.97
C SER A 53 -4.05 -1.08 17.54
N LEU A 54 -5.04 -0.43 16.90
CA LEU A 54 -4.89 0.18 15.57
C LEU A 54 -3.84 1.30 15.58
N ASP A 55 -3.89 2.18 16.58
CA ASP A 55 -2.93 3.29 16.74
C ASP A 55 -1.48 2.79 16.90
N ARG A 56 -1.30 1.58 17.47
CA ARG A 56 0.00 0.92 17.60
C ARG A 56 0.43 0.13 16.36
N GLY A 57 -0.39 0.09 15.31
CA GLY A 57 -0.03 -0.52 14.02
C GLY A 57 -0.65 -1.89 13.73
N PHE A 58 -1.64 -2.34 14.49
CA PHE A 58 -2.41 -3.54 14.15
C PHE A 58 -3.15 -3.31 12.82
N GLY A 59 -3.00 -4.24 11.87
CA GLY A 59 -3.64 -4.20 10.55
C GLY A 59 -3.12 -3.12 9.60
N ARG A 60 -2.03 -2.40 9.94
CA ARG A 60 -1.51 -1.33 9.08
C ARG A 60 -0.98 -1.88 7.76
N CYS A 61 -1.52 -1.42 6.64
CA CYS A 61 -1.14 -1.85 5.30
C CYS A 61 -0.56 -0.70 4.45
N LEU A 62 0.31 -1.08 3.51
CA LEU A 62 0.91 -0.21 2.50
C LEU A 62 0.31 -0.59 1.14
N VAL A 63 -0.27 0.39 0.46
CA VAL A 63 -0.92 0.20 -0.83
C VAL A 63 -0.11 0.90 -1.91
N TYR A 64 0.50 0.12 -2.80
CA TYR A 64 1.25 0.63 -3.94
C TYR A 64 0.42 0.56 -5.21
N LYS A 65 0.30 1.70 -5.89
CA LYS A 65 -0.27 1.85 -7.23
C LYS A 65 0.84 2.29 -8.19
N LYS A 66 0.80 1.79 -9.42
CA LYS A 66 1.80 2.11 -10.46
C LYS A 66 1.16 2.98 -11.53
N ALA A 67 1.75 4.14 -11.78
CA ALA A 67 1.51 4.93 -12.98
C ALA A 67 2.68 4.72 -13.95
N LYS A 68 2.41 4.55 -15.25
CA LYS A 68 3.43 4.40 -16.28
C LYS A 68 3.09 5.30 -17.46
N CYS A 69 4.10 5.97 -18.00
CA CYS A 69 4.01 6.72 -19.25
C CYS A 69 5.12 6.21 -20.17
N THR A 70 4.82 5.99 -21.45
CA THR A 70 5.80 5.57 -22.46
C THR A 70 5.90 6.66 -23.51
N LEU A 71 7.09 7.23 -23.68
CA LEU A 71 7.38 8.17 -24.76
C LEU A 71 7.72 7.39 -26.02
N ARG A 72 7.04 7.68 -27.13
CA ARG A 72 7.20 6.94 -28.37
C ARG A 72 7.98 7.74 -29.41
N LEU A 73 8.70 6.99 -30.24
CA LEU A 73 9.25 7.44 -31.52
C LEU A 73 8.34 6.91 -32.62
N TYR A 74 7.95 7.81 -33.51
CA TYR A 74 7.04 7.51 -34.61
C TYR A 74 7.82 7.31 -35.91
N THR A 75 7.20 6.63 -36.88
CA THR A 75 7.81 6.32 -38.18
C THR A 75 8.17 7.55 -39.00
N ASN A 76 7.46 8.66 -38.78
CA ASN A 76 7.74 9.98 -39.35
C ASN A 76 8.91 10.71 -38.65
N GLN A 77 9.75 9.99 -37.88
CA GLN A 77 10.87 10.54 -37.11
C GLN A 77 10.48 11.56 -36.02
N THR A 78 9.19 11.68 -35.70
CA THR A 78 8.73 12.50 -34.57
C THR A 78 8.80 11.73 -33.25
N PHE A 79 8.84 12.46 -32.14
CA PHE A 79 8.93 11.88 -30.80
C PHE A 79 8.13 12.67 -29.77
N ASP A 80 7.59 11.97 -28.78
CA ASP A 80 6.94 12.58 -27.63
C ASP A 80 7.97 13.31 -26.76
N LYS A 81 7.60 14.49 -26.24
CA LYS A 81 8.43 15.29 -25.33
C LYS A 81 7.70 15.54 -24.03
N VAL A 82 8.42 15.39 -22.93
CA VAL A 82 7.96 15.86 -21.61
C VAL A 82 8.37 17.32 -21.49
N MET A 83 7.42 18.18 -21.14
CA MET A 83 7.64 19.62 -21.02
C MET A 83 7.46 20.05 -19.57
N GLY A 84 8.37 20.90 -19.10
CA GLY A 84 8.36 21.42 -17.74
C GLY A 84 7.36 22.56 -17.55
N PRO A 85 7.19 23.00 -16.29
CA PRO A 85 6.38 24.17 -16.00
C PRO A 85 6.95 25.39 -16.75
N ALA A 86 6.10 26.06 -17.53
CA ALA A 86 6.50 27.16 -18.42
C ALA A 86 6.94 28.44 -17.68
N SER A 87 6.73 28.52 -16.37
CA SER A 87 6.99 29.69 -15.53
C SER A 87 7.83 29.31 -14.31
N CYS A 88 8.67 30.24 -13.84
CA CYS A 88 9.52 30.07 -12.65
C CYS A 88 8.73 29.76 -11.36
N LYS A 89 7.41 29.97 -11.35
CA LYS A 89 6.48 29.46 -10.33
C LYS A 89 5.51 28.49 -11.02
N PRO A 90 5.51 27.21 -10.66
CA PRO A 90 4.58 26.25 -11.24
C PRO A 90 3.14 26.51 -10.74
N ILE A 91 2.17 26.17 -11.58
CA ILE A 91 0.76 26.09 -11.19
C ILE A 91 0.61 24.94 -10.19
N TRP A 92 -0.36 24.99 -9.27
CA TRP A 92 -0.60 23.94 -8.26
C TRP A 92 -0.62 22.51 -8.84
N ARG A 93 -1.16 22.30 -10.05
CA ARG A 93 -1.16 20.99 -10.73
C ARG A 93 0.24 20.47 -11.08
N HIS A 94 1.20 21.36 -11.31
CA HIS A 94 2.57 21.06 -11.71
C HIS A 94 3.57 21.32 -10.57
N SER A 95 3.10 21.51 -9.33
CA SER A 95 3.99 21.84 -8.21
C SER A 95 4.89 20.68 -7.79
N ILE A 96 4.47 19.44 -8.06
CA ILE A 96 5.18 18.20 -7.74
C ILE A 96 6.11 17.71 -8.86
N LEU A 97 6.25 18.49 -9.93
CA LEU A 97 7.13 18.16 -11.06
C LEU A 97 8.51 18.78 -10.83
N ASP A 98 9.55 17.99 -11.02
CA ASP A 98 10.95 18.40 -10.93
C ASP A 98 11.39 19.20 -12.17
N ALA A 99 12.66 19.61 -12.19
CA ALA A 99 13.31 20.28 -13.32
C ALA A 99 13.28 19.46 -14.62
N ASP A 100 13.27 18.13 -14.52
CA ASP A 100 13.16 17.21 -15.66
C ASP A 100 11.69 16.94 -16.09
N SER A 101 10.74 17.61 -15.43
CA SER A 101 9.29 17.49 -15.67
C SER A 101 8.68 16.13 -15.30
N ILE A 102 9.41 15.33 -14.52
CA ILE A 102 8.95 14.09 -13.91
C ILE A 102 8.67 14.37 -12.42
N CYS A 103 7.81 13.58 -11.77
CA CYS A 103 7.51 13.80 -10.36
C CYS A 103 8.69 13.43 -9.44
N CYS A 104 8.93 14.24 -8.41
CA CYS A 104 9.94 13.94 -7.39
C CYS A 104 9.49 12.77 -6.49
N PRO A 105 10.38 11.84 -6.12
CA PRO A 105 10.07 10.83 -5.11
C PRO A 105 9.86 11.47 -3.73
N GLY A 106 8.67 11.29 -3.14
CA GLY A 106 8.38 11.67 -1.75
C GLY A 106 7.56 12.96 -1.56
N GLU A 107 7.19 13.65 -2.65
CA GLU A 107 6.27 14.78 -2.65
C GLU A 107 4.79 14.40 -2.86
#